data_AF-A0A965EYX6-F1
#
_entry.id   AF-A0A965EYX6-F1
#
_cell.length_a   1.000
_cell.length_b   1.000
_cell.length_c   1.000
_cell.angle_alpha   90.00
_cell.angle_beta   90.00
_cell.angle_gamma   90.00
#
_symmetry.space_group_name_H-M   'P 1'
#
loop_
_entity.id
_entity.type
_entity.pdbx_description
1 polymer ?
#
loop_
_entity_poly.entity_id
_entity_poly.type
_entity_poly.pdbx_seq_one_letter_code
_entity_poly.pdbx_strand_id
1 'polypeptide(L)'
;MTEFADIVDHDRPPTDPTVYLCAQERCHGLGGWVDAEPVFVMANAPAEPADGPRAPQAWTALEAAVEQRIRAAGLWTDGDVLVWRRTPTDLASEFPGSRGALYGAASNDRLAAFKRPPNRVAGVPGLYLASGSAHPGGGLPMVALSGLAAADCLSRDLGLASAG
;
A
#
# COMPACT_ATOMS: atom_id res chain seq x y z
N MET A 1 18.16 -8.18 -11.46
CA MET A 1 17.37 -7.17 -10.73
C MET A 1 17.45 -7.52 -9.26
N THR A 2 18.23 -6.77 -8.49
CA THR A 2 18.55 -7.03 -7.07
C THR A 2 17.43 -6.63 -6.11
N GLU A 3 16.64 -5.60 -6.45
CA GLU A 3 15.54 -5.09 -5.60
C GLU A 3 14.51 -6.15 -5.22
N PHE A 4 13.97 -6.89 -6.19
CA PHE A 4 12.98 -7.93 -5.91
C PHE A 4 13.56 -9.11 -5.13
N ALA A 5 14.83 -9.46 -5.37
CA ALA A 5 15.51 -10.48 -4.58
C ALA A 5 15.65 -10.03 -3.12
N ASP A 6 16.01 -8.77 -2.88
CA ASP A 6 16.08 -8.21 -1.53
C ASP A 6 14.73 -8.25 -0.81
N ILE A 7 13.65 -7.84 -1.49
CA ILE A 7 12.32 -7.75 -0.87
C ILE A 7 11.66 -9.12 -0.70
N VAL A 8 11.73 -9.99 -1.72
CA VAL A 8 10.96 -11.24 -1.77
C VAL A 8 11.77 -12.42 -1.25
N ASP A 9 13.05 -12.53 -1.63
CA ASP A 9 13.87 -13.69 -1.31
C ASP A 9 14.64 -13.50 0.01
N HIS A 10 15.10 -12.27 0.28
CA HIS A 10 15.92 -11.93 1.45
C HIS A 10 15.13 -11.20 2.56
N ASP A 11 13.86 -10.86 2.33
CA ASP A 11 12.98 -10.13 3.25
C ASP A 11 13.65 -8.91 3.92
N ARG A 12 14.34 -8.09 3.11
CA ARG A 12 15.06 -6.90 3.57
C ARG A 12 14.80 -5.68 2.68
N PRO A 13 14.93 -4.45 3.20
CA PRO A 13 14.90 -3.25 2.37
C PRO A 13 15.96 -3.30 1.26
N PRO A 14 15.62 -2.91 0.02
CA PRO A 14 16.58 -2.92 -1.08
C PRO A 14 17.68 -1.88 -0.88
N THR A 15 18.93 -2.23 -1.20
CA THR A 15 20.07 -1.29 -1.10
C THR A 15 20.19 -0.36 -2.31
N ASP A 16 19.61 -0.76 -3.45
CA ASP A 16 19.49 0.06 -4.67
C ASP A 16 18.01 0.09 -5.09
N PRO A 17 17.18 0.96 -4.48
CA PRO A 17 15.74 0.96 -4.71
C PRO A 17 15.38 1.57 -6.06
N THR A 18 14.34 1.06 -6.71
CA THR A 18 13.58 1.85 -7.69
C THR A 18 12.75 2.87 -6.93
N VAL A 19 12.79 4.13 -7.38
CA VAL A 19 12.08 5.25 -6.73
C VAL A 19 11.00 5.80 -7.66
N TYR A 20 9.77 5.80 -7.18
CA TYR A 20 8.63 6.48 -7.79
C TYR A 20 8.53 7.92 -7.27
N LEU A 21 8.32 8.87 -8.18
CA LEU A 21 8.10 10.28 -7.88
C LEU A 21 6.80 10.75 -8.53
N CYS A 22 5.99 11.50 -7.79
CA CYS A 22 4.76 12.10 -8.30
C CYS A 22 4.67 13.56 -7.85
N ALA A 23 4.88 14.45 -8.82
CA ALA A 23 4.64 15.89 -8.71
C ALA A 23 3.14 16.15 -8.86
N GLN A 24 2.38 15.98 -7.77
CA GLN A 24 0.92 15.91 -7.83
C GLN A 24 0.28 17.16 -8.43
N GLU A 25 0.83 18.34 -8.10
CA GLU A 25 0.36 19.63 -8.59
C GLU A 25 0.47 19.71 -10.12
N ARG A 26 1.64 19.42 -10.69
CA ARG A 26 1.84 19.36 -12.14
C ARG A 26 1.03 18.27 -12.83
N CYS A 27 0.94 17.09 -12.24
CA CYS A 27 0.23 15.95 -12.85
C CYS A 27 -1.28 16.13 -12.89
N HIS A 28 -1.87 16.84 -11.92
CA HIS A 28 -3.32 16.94 -11.75
C HIS A 28 -3.86 18.37 -11.83
N GLY A 29 -3.00 19.37 -12.10
CA GLY A 29 -3.39 20.78 -12.14
C GLY A 29 -3.89 21.30 -10.78
N LEU A 30 -3.42 20.71 -9.69
CA LEU A 30 -3.80 21.12 -8.34
C LEU A 30 -2.88 22.26 -7.90
N GLY A 31 -3.47 23.33 -7.35
CA GLY A 31 -2.69 24.33 -6.63
C GLY A 31 -2.43 23.88 -5.20
N GLY A 32 -1.27 24.23 -4.66
CA GLY A 32 -0.96 23.95 -3.27
C GLY A 32 0.08 24.91 -2.71
N TRP A 33 1.35 24.51 -2.72
CA TRP A 33 2.41 25.23 -2.03
C TRP A 33 2.87 26.44 -2.85
N VAL A 34 3.03 27.59 -2.20
CA VAL A 34 3.36 28.86 -2.88
C VAL A 34 4.81 28.90 -3.34
N ASP A 35 5.72 28.48 -2.47
CA ASP A 35 7.17 28.61 -2.65
C ASP A 35 7.88 27.27 -2.93
N ALA A 36 7.12 26.18 -3.01
CA ALA A 36 7.63 24.82 -3.20
C ALA A 36 6.62 23.97 -3.97
N GLU A 37 7.03 22.80 -4.42
CA GLU A 37 6.13 21.80 -5.01
C GLU A 37 6.17 20.53 -4.16
N PRO A 38 5.04 20.04 -3.63
CA PRO A 38 5.00 18.78 -2.93
C PRO A 38 5.16 17.62 -3.91
N VAL A 39 6.23 16.85 -3.74
CA VAL A 39 6.48 15.63 -4.50
C VAL A 39 6.26 14.42 -3.59
N PHE A 40 5.37 13.52 -4.00
CA PHE A 40 5.22 12.24 -3.33
C PHE A 40 6.32 11.28 -3.82
N VAL A 41 7.04 10.68 -2.86
CA VAL A 41 8.13 9.74 -3.10
C VAL A 41 7.75 8.38 -2.53
N MET A 42 7.99 7.31 -3.30
CA MET A 42 7.76 5.93 -2.85
C MET A 42 8.86 5.00 -3.37
N ALA A 43 9.33 4.11 -2.49
CA ALA A 43 10.16 2.97 -2.86
C ALA A 43 9.48 1.68 -2.39
N ASN A 44 9.72 0.57 -3.09
CA ASN A 44 9.24 -0.72 -2.62
C ASN A 44 10.02 -1.16 -1.37
N ALA A 45 9.31 -1.79 -0.43
CA ALA A 45 9.87 -2.28 0.81
C ALA A 45 9.15 -3.58 1.23
N PRO A 46 9.82 -4.48 1.95
CA PRO A 46 9.15 -5.63 2.55
C PRO A 46 8.21 -5.19 3.68
N ALA A 47 7.15 -5.96 3.91
CA ALA A 47 6.34 -5.85 5.13
C ALA A 47 7.19 -6.20 6.37
N GLU A 48 6.79 -5.76 7.55
CA GLU A 48 7.46 -6.14 8.81
C GLU A 48 7.50 -7.65 9.00
N PRO A 49 8.54 -8.24 9.60
CA PRO A 49 8.59 -9.66 9.93
C PRO A 49 7.40 -10.11 10.80
N ALA A 50 7.09 -11.41 10.76
CA ALA A 50 5.96 -11.96 11.51
C ALA A 50 6.22 -11.99 13.03
N ASP A 51 7.48 -12.03 13.43
CA ASP A 51 7.97 -12.06 14.81
C ASP A 51 8.20 -10.68 15.43
N GLY A 52 8.02 -9.60 14.65
CA GLY A 52 8.06 -8.23 15.15
C GLY A 52 8.59 -7.22 14.14
N PRO A 53 8.57 -5.92 14.47
CA PRO A 53 9.10 -4.89 13.61
C PRO A 53 10.62 -4.97 13.50
N ARG A 54 11.15 -4.63 12.32
CA ARG A 54 12.59 -4.44 12.10
C ARG A 54 13.10 -3.28 12.95
N ALA A 55 14.42 -3.28 13.16
CA ALA A 55 15.09 -2.15 13.77
C ALA A 55 14.89 -0.88 12.91
N PRO A 56 14.61 0.30 13.51
CA PRO A 56 14.34 1.54 12.78
C PRO A 56 15.42 1.93 11.76
N GLN A 57 16.67 1.53 12.00
CA GLN A 57 17.81 1.77 11.14
C GLN A 57 17.64 1.17 9.74
N ALA A 58 16.88 0.09 9.60
CA ALA A 58 16.58 -0.52 8.30
C ALA A 58 15.82 0.47 7.40
N TRP A 59 14.87 1.22 7.97
CA TRP A 59 14.09 2.22 7.25
C TRP A 59 14.88 3.50 7.03
N THR A 60 15.67 3.95 8.00
CA THR A 60 16.58 5.10 7.82
C THR A 60 17.61 4.84 6.73
N ALA A 61 18.13 3.61 6.61
CA ALA A 61 19.06 3.24 5.53
C ALA A 61 18.38 3.26 4.15
N LEU A 62 17.15 2.76 4.04
CA LEU A 62 16.37 2.83 2.80
C LEU A 62 16.08 4.30 2.42
N GLU A 63 15.68 5.12 3.38
CA GLU A 63 15.43 6.55 3.18
C GLU A 63 16.67 7.27 2.63
N ALA A 64 17.84 7.01 3.21
CA ALA A 64 19.11 7.54 2.71
C ALA A 64 19.45 7.07 1.28
N ALA A 65 19.19 5.79 0.96
CA ALA A 65 19.40 5.26 -0.38
C ALA A 65 18.44 5.89 -1.42
N VAL A 66 17.19 6.13 -1.03
CA VAL A 66 16.20 6.85 -1.84
C VAL A 66 16.65 8.29 -2.08
N GLU A 67 17.02 9.03 -1.04
CA GLU A 67 17.52 10.40 -1.17
C GLU A 67 18.75 10.47 -2.08
N GLN A 68 19.74 9.58 -1.86
CA GLN A 68 20.94 9.50 -2.70
C GLN A 68 20.57 9.29 -4.18
N ARG A 69 19.59 8.43 -4.46
CA ARG A 69 19.16 8.15 -5.84
C ARG A 69 18.46 9.35 -6.49
N ILE A 70 17.63 10.08 -5.74
CA ILE A 70 16.96 11.29 -6.23
C ILE A 70 17.99 12.41 -6.46
N ARG A 71 18.95 12.60 -5.55
CA ARG A 71 20.07 13.54 -5.71
C ARG A 71 20.94 13.21 -6.92
N ALA A 72 21.28 11.94 -7.12
CA ALA A 72 22.05 11.50 -8.29
C ALA A 72 21.31 11.76 -9.61
N ALA A 73 19.97 11.78 -9.59
CA ALA A 73 19.14 12.16 -10.74
C ALA A 73 18.99 13.70 -10.90
N GLY A 74 19.54 14.51 -9.99
CA GLY A 74 19.41 15.97 -10.02
C GLY A 74 18.02 16.48 -9.63
N LEU A 75 17.24 15.69 -8.91
CA LEU A 75 15.84 15.99 -8.54
C LEU A 75 15.65 16.34 -7.06
N TRP A 76 16.75 16.41 -6.29
CA TRP A 76 16.76 16.88 -4.90
C TRP A 76 17.99 17.76 -4.69
N THR A 77 17.75 18.96 -4.19
CA THR A 77 18.73 20.02 -3.94
C THR A 77 18.80 20.37 -2.45
N ASP A 78 19.76 21.19 -2.05
CA ASP A 78 19.97 21.52 -0.63
C ASP A 78 18.85 22.38 -0.02
N GLY A 79 17.96 22.95 -0.85
CA GLY A 79 16.76 23.66 -0.40
C GLY A 79 15.55 22.75 -0.18
N ASP A 80 15.61 21.49 -0.64
CA ASP A 80 14.49 20.56 -0.54
C ASP A 80 14.48 19.86 0.82
N VAL A 81 13.29 19.70 1.39
CA VAL A 81 13.08 19.17 2.73
C VAL A 81 12.09 18.01 2.75
N LEU A 82 12.38 16.99 3.55
CA LEU A 82 11.42 15.95 3.86
C LEU A 82 10.37 16.48 4.83
N VAL A 83 9.15 16.69 4.34
CA VAL A 83 8.04 17.23 5.15
C VAL A 83 7.38 16.16 6.01
N TRP A 84 7.21 14.95 5.47
CA TRP A 84 6.53 13.83 6.12
C TRP A 84 6.94 12.50 5.51
N ARG A 85 6.84 11.43 6.31
CA ARG A 85 7.15 10.06 5.89
C ARG A 85 6.26 9.03 6.57
N ARG A 86 6.16 7.86 5.94
CA ARG A 86 5.61 6.61 6.50
C ARG A 86 6.49 5.44 6.12
N THR A 87 6.71 4.56 7.08
CA THR A 87 7.42 3.29 6.94
C THR A 87 6.45 2.12 7.03
N PRO A 88 6.87 0.90 6.64
CA PRO A 88 6.09 -0.30 6.93
C PRO A 88 5.77 -0.48 8.43
N THR A 89 6.64 -0.03 9.34
CA THR A 89 6.35 -0.03 10.79
C THR A 89 5.15 0.85 11.12
N ASP A 90 5.11 2.07 10.57
CA ASP A 90 4.03 3.02 10.81
C ASP A 90 2.70 2.46 10.29
N LEU A 91 2.73 1.88 9.08
CA LEU A 91 1.56 1.23 8.49
C LEU A 91 1.12 -0.01 9.28
N ALA A 92 2.04 -0.81 9.82
CA ALA A 92 1.70 -1.96 10.65
C ALA A 92 1.02 -1.56 11.96
N SER A 93 1.44 -0.42 12.54
CA SER A 93 0.84 0.17 13.73
C SER A 93 -0.56 0.71 13.46
N GLU A 94 -0.73 1.43 12.35
CA GLU A 94 -2.01 2.03 11.95
C GLU A 94 -3.02 0.98 11.45
N PHE A 95 -2.54 -0.10 10.83
CA PHE A 95 -3.35 -1.19 10.29
C PHE A 95 -2.92 -2.55 10.88
N PRO A 96 -3.33 -2.89 12.11
CA PRO A 96 -2.95 -4.13 12.77
C PRO A 96 -3.28 -5.38 11.95
N GLY A 97 -2.36 -6.35 11.95
CA GLY A 97 -2.48 -7.59 11.18
C GLY A 97 -2.05 -7.49 9.71
N SER A 98 -1.80 -6.28 9.19
CA SER A 98 -1.27 -6.08 7.83
C SER A 98 0.25 -6.28 7.71
N ARG A 99 0.98 -6.18 8.84
CA ARG A 99 2.45 -6.06 8.88
C ARG A 99 2.99 -4.88 8.04
N GLY A 100 2.16 -3.90 7.71
CA GLY A 100 2.52 -2.78 6.85
C GLY A 100 2.45 -3.08 5.35
N ALA A 101 1.88 -4.21 4.94
CA ALA A 101 1.68 -4.55 3.53
C ALA A 101 0.56 -3.71 2.90
N LEU A 102 0.85 -3.02 1.81
CA LEU A 102 -0.12 -2.17 1.09
C LEU A 102 -1.28 -2.94 0.46
N TYR A 103 -1.03 -4.18 0.02
CA TYR A 103 -1.99 -4.98 -0.75
C TYR A 103 -2.45 -6.26 -0.02
N GLY A 104 -2.25 -6.31 1.31
CA GLY A 104 -2.55 -7.50 2.10
C GLY A 104 -1.58 -8.65 1.81
N ALA A 105 -2.03 -9.90 1.98
CA ALA A 105 -1.21 -11.07 1.72
C ALA A 105 -0.66 -11.05 0.28
N ALA A 106 0.66 -11.20 0.14
CA ALA A 106 1.35 -11.07 -1.14
C ALA A 106 0.66 -11.87 -2.24
N SER A 107 0.24 -11.19 -3.30
CA SER A 107 -0.41 -11.78 -4.48
C SER A 107 0.59 -12.47 -5.42
N ASN A 108 1.69 -13.00 -4.88
CA ASN A 108 2.75 -13.65 -5.65
C ASN A 108 2.33 -15.05 -6.15
N ASP A 109 1.23 -15.59 -5.62
CA ASP A 109 0.58 -16.77 -6.16
C ASP A 109 -0.65 -16.38 -6.98
N ARG A 110 -0.72 -16.89 -8.22
CA ARG A 110 -1.93 -16.80 -9.09
C ARG A 110 -3.19 -17.33 -8.40
N LEU A 111 -3.03 -18.17 -7.37
CA LEU A 111 -4.09 -18.75 -6.55
C LEU A 111 -4.50 -17.88 -5.34
N ALA A 112 -3.74 -16.84 -4.99
CA ALA A 112 -4.03 -15.97 -3.85
C ALA A 112 -5.36 -15.23 -4.02
N ALA A 113 -5.75 -14.92 -5.25
CA ALA A 113 -7.05 -14.32 -5.56
C ALA A 113 -8.24 -15.23 -5.20
N PHE A 114 -8.06 -16.56 -5.26
CA PHE A 114 -9.10 -17.55 -4.93
C PHE A 114 -9.21 -17.86 -3.44
N LYS A 115 -8.21 -17.44 -2.63
CA LYS A 115 -8.22 -17.61 -1.16
C LYS A 115 -8.87 -16.43 -0.43
N ARG A 116 -9.30 -15.40 -1.15
CA ARG A 116 -9.92 -14.21 -0.55
C ARG A 116 -11.28 -14.56 0.03
N PRO A 117 -11.61 -14.13 1.26
CA PRO A 117 -12.91 -14.38 1.84
C PRO A 117 -14.03 -13.72 0.99
N PRO A 118 -15.19 -14.38 0.87
CA PRO A 118 -16.35 -13.83 0.18
C PRO A 118 -16.89 -12.59 0.92
N ASN A 119 -17.60 -11.73 0.20
CA ASN A 119 -18.20 -10.51 0.78
C ASN A 119 -19.33 -10.78 1.78
N ARG A 120 -19.84 -12.01 1.87
CA ARG A 120 -20.78 -12.47 2.88
C ARG A 120 -20.13 -13.58 3.70
N VAL A 121 -20.07 -13.42 5.02
CA VAL A 121 -19.43 -14.41 5.89
C VAL A 121 -20.36 -15.59 6.14
N ALA A 122 -19.92 -16.78 5.73
CA ALA A 122 -20.69 -18.00 5.97
C ALA A 122 -20.82 -18.28 7.48
N GLY A 123 -22.04 -18.61 7.92
CA GLY A 123 -22.32 -18.94 9.32
C GLY A 123 -22.46 -17.75 10.26
N VAL A 124 -22.30 -16.51 9.79
CA VAL A 124 -22.50 -15.29 10.60
C VAL A 124 -23.49 -14.36 9.89
N PRO A 125 -24.80 -14.46 10.19
CA PRO A 125 -25.82 -13.62 9.57
C PRO A 125 -25.55 -12.13 9.80
N GLY A 126 -25.70 -11.32 8.75
CA GLY A 126 -25.53 -9.87 8.83
C GLY A 126 -24.08 -9.37 8.78
N LEU A 127 -23.10 -10.25 8.63
CA LEU A 127 -21.68 -9.86 8.50
C LEU A 127 -21.23 -9.87 7.02
N TYR A 128 -20.82 -8.70 6.55
CA TYR A 128 -20.35 -8.48 5.18
C TYR A 128 -18.96 -7.83 5.16
N LEU A 129 -18.14 -8.21 4.17
CA LEU A 129 -16.76 -7.74 4.02
C LEU A 129 -16.61 -6.88 2.76
N ALA A 130 -16.16 -5.63 2.94
CA ALA A 130 -15.82 -4.70 1.88
C ALA A 130 -14.37 -4.24 2.09
N SER A 131 -13.41 -4.86 1.40
CA SER A 131 -11.98 -4.67 1.66
C SER A 131 -11.13 -5.15 0.49
N GLY A 132 -9.90 -4.59 0.38
CA GLY A 132 -8.89 -5.09 -0.54
C GLY A 132 -8.41 -6.52 -0.22
N SER A 133 -8.64 -6.98 1.00
CA SER A 133 -8.35 -8.37 1.41
C SER A 133 -9.51 -9.32 1.13
N ALA A 134 -10.71 -8.81 0.84
CA ALA A 134 -11.88 -9.60 0.48
C ALA A 134 -12.00 -9.74 -1.05
N HIS A 135 -12.93 -10.57 -1.52
CA HIS A 135 -13.25 -10.61 -2.94
C HIS A 135 -13.72 -9.21 -3.43
N PRO A 136 -13.31 -8.77 -4.63
CA PRO A 136 -12.45 -9.45 -5.59
C PRO A 136 -10.93 -9.23 -5.38
N GLY A 137 -10.51 -8.22 -4.60
CA GLY A 137 -9.10 -8.06 -4.21
C GLY A 137 -8.67 -6.62 -3.95
N GLY A 138 -7.36 -6.42 -3.85
CA GLY A 138 -6.73 -5.13 -3.58
C GLY A 138 -6.62 -4.21 -4.79
N GLY A 139 -6.39 -2.93 -4.53
CA GLY A 139 -6.37 -1.86 -5.53
C GLY A 139 -7.69 -1.10 -5.61
N LEU A 140 -7.63 0.22 -5.87
CA LEU A 140 -8.79 1.13 -5.81
C LEU A 140 -10.04 0.61 -6.55
N PRO A 141 -9.96 0.14 -7.82
CA PRO A 141 -11.13 -0.39 -8.50
C PRO A 141 -11.71 -1.63 -7.82
N MET A 142 -10.84 -2.54 -7.36
CA MET A 142 -11.26 -3.80 -6.77
C MET A 142 -11.86 -3.62 -5.37
N VAL A 143 -11.36 -2.66 -4.60
CA VAL A 143 -11.93 -2.27 -3.31
C VAL A 143 -13.33 -1.69 -3.51
N ALA A 144 -13.54 -0.84 -4.52
CA ALA A 144 -14.87 -0.31 -4.85
C ALA A 144 -15.84 -1.44 -5.24
N LEU A 145 -15.40 -2.38 -6.09
CA LEU A 145 -16.19 -3.56 -6.45
C LEU A 145 -16.50 -4.46 -5.24
N SER A 146 -15.56 -4.59 -4.31
CA SER A 146 -15.76 -5.31 -3.04
C SER A 146 -16.89 -4.68 -2.22
N GLY A 147 -16.92 -3.34 -2.14
CA GLY A 147 -17.98 -2.59 -1.48
C GLY A 147 -19.35 -2.79 -2.12
N LEU A 148 -19.42 -2.73 -3.45
CA LEU A 148 -20.66 -2.99 -4.19
C LEU A 148 -21.16 -4.42 -3.95
N ALA A 149 -20.28 -5.42 -4.04
CA ALA A 149 -20.64 -6.82 -3.79
C ALA A 149 -21.13 -7.07 -2.36
N ALA A 150 -20.52 -6.42 -1.36
CA ALA A 150 -20.98 -6.47 0.02
C ALA A 150 -22.36 -5.84 0.18
N ALA A 151 -22.61 -4.69 -0.45
CA ALA A 151 -23.91 -4.03 -0.46
C ALA A 151 -24.99 -4.90 -1.14
N ASP A 152 -24.66 -5.59 -2.23
CA ASP A 152 -25.57 -6.52 -2.91
C ASP A 152 -25.91 -7.75 -2.06
N CYS A 153 -24.94 -8.26 -1.29
CA CYS A 153 -25.19 -9.31 -0.32
C CYS A 153 -26.15 -8.83 0.78
N LEU A 154 -25.94 -7.63 1.32
CA LEU A 154 -26.82 -7.02 2.31
C LEU A 154 -28.24 -6.83 1.78
N SER A 155 -28.39 -6.23 0.60
CA SER A 155 -29.69 -5.96 -0.01
C SER A 155 -30.48 -7.25 -0.24
N ARG A 156 -29.83 -8.32 -0.73
CA ARG A 156 -30.47 -9.63 -0.90
C ARG A 156 -30.92 -10.25 0.42
N ASP A 157 -30.09 -10.20 1.46
CA ASP A 157 -30.44 -10.75 2.77
C ASP A 157 -31.58 -9.95 3.46
N LEU A 158 -31.73 -8.65 3.14
CA LEU A 158 -32.83 -7.80 3.61
C LEU A 158 -34.07 -7.79 2.70
N GLY A 159 -34.02 -8.44 1.54
CA GLY A 159 -35.12 -8.42 0.55
C GLY A 159 -35.32 -7.05 -0.13
N LEU A 160 -34.29 -6.21 -0.17
CA LEU A 160 -34.30 -4.91 -0.85
C LEU A 160 -33.98 -5.08 -2.33
N ALA A 161 -34.54 -4.23 -3.20
CA ALA A 161 -34.18 -4.21 -4.61
C ALA A 161 -32.68 -3.86 -4.77
N SER A 162 -31.97 -4.61 -5.63
CA SER A 162 -30.57 -4.32 -5.94
C SER A 162 -30.45 -2.97 -6.63
N ALA A 163 -29.51 -2.13 -6.20
CA ALA A 163 -29.14 -0.92 -6.91
C ALA A 163 -28.36 -1.33 -8.17
N GLY A 164 -29.06 -1.36 -9.31
CA GLY A 164 -28.47 -1.59 -10.63
C GLY A 164 -27.67 -0.40 -11.13
#